data_AF-A0A6P6WLC7-F1
#
_entry.id   AF-A0A6P6WLC7-F1
#
_cell.length_a   1.000
_cell.length_b   1.000
_cell.length_c   1.000
_cell.angle_alpha   90.00
_cell.angle_beta   90.00
_cell.angle_gamma   90.00
#
_symmetry.space_group_name_H-M   'P 1'
#
loop_
_entity.id
_entity.type
_entity.pdbx_description
1 polymer ?
#
loop_
_entity_poly.entity_id
_entity_poly.type
_entity_poly.pdbx_seq_one_letter_code
_entity_poly.pdbx_strand_id
1 'polypeptide(L)'
;MARTKHPASRTRNHTKPTGVATAGTATSSAAATPTRRSPRSPAAKTSPRQAGRQKKKYRHRPGTVALREIRHFQRTWKLLIPAAPFIRLVKEISNFYTLDVTRWTAEALVALQECIW
;
A
#
# COMPACT_ATOMS: atom_id res chain seq x y z
N MET A 1 -29.19 3.33 -35.50
CA MET A 1 -29.44 3.49 -34.05
C MET A 1 -28.11 3.68 -33.34
N ALA A 2 -27.82 4.90 -32.87
CA ALA A 2 -26.49 5.34 -32.45
C ALA A 2 -26.16 4.93 -31.00
N ARG A 3 -24.99 4.31 -30.81
CA ARG A 3 -24.42 3.97 -29.49
C ARG A 3 -23.62 5.17 -28.97
N THR A 4 -24.22 5.99 -28.12
CA THR A 4 -23.56 7.11 -27.47
C THR A 4 -22.56 6.59 -26.43
N LYS A 5 -21.26 6.73 -26.71
CA LYS A 5 -20.21 6.58 -25.70
C LYS A 5 -20.22 7.86 -24.86
N HIS A 6 -20.61 7.78 -23.59
CA HIS A 6 -20.37 8.85 -22.63
C HIS A 6 -18.90 8.79 -22.15
N PRO A 7 -18.07 9.81 -22.39
CA PRO A 7 -16.76 9.88 -21.75
C PRO A 7 -16.91 10.32 -20.29
N ALA A 8 -16.35 9.53 -19.37
CA ALA A 8 -16.30 9.86 -17.95
C ALA A 8 -15.49 11.15 -17.71
N SER A 9 -16.07 12.10 -16.96
CA SER A 9 -15.44 13.36 -16.60
C SER A 9 -14.22 13.13 -15.68
N ARG A 10 -13.03 13.32 -16.26
CA ARG A 10 -11.75 13.30 -15.55
C ARG A 10 -11.55 14.66 -14.88
N THR A 11 -11.94 14.78 -13.61
CA THR A 11 -11.54 15.92 -12.77
C THR A 11 -10.01 15.89 -12.60
N ARG A 12 -9.32 16.80 -13.30
CA ARG A 12 -7.90 17.11 -13.09
C ARG A 12 -7.84 18.23 -12.06
N ASN A 13 -7.38 17.92 -10.85
CA ASN A 13 -7.03 18.96 -9.87
C ASN A 13 -5.80 19.72 -10.38
N HIS A 14 -6.04 20.90 -10.96
CA HIS A 14 -5.00 21.81 -11.41
C HIS A 14 -4.44 22.56 -10.19
N THR A 15 -3.23 22.17 -9.76
CA THR A 15 -2.44 22.92 -8.80
C THR A 15 -1.82 24.11 -9.53
N LYS A 16 -2.22 25.32 -9.15
CA LYS A 16 -1.71 26.59 -9.69
C LYS A 16 -0.39 26.95 -8.98
N PRO A 17 0.75 27.07 -9.66
CA PRO A 17 1.93 27.69 -9.08
C PRO A 17 1.83 29.22 -9.26
N THR A 18 1.74 29.92 -8.14
CA THR A 18 1.96 31.37 -8.06
C THR A 18 3.47 31.64 -8.08
N GLY A 19 3.98 32.14 -9.20
CA GLY A 19 5.34 32.64 -9.36
C GLY A 19 5.31 34.02 -10.00
N VAL A 20 5.79 35.02 -9.26
CA VAL A 20 5.90 36.43 -9.67
C VAL A 20 7.17 36.60 -10.50
N ALA A 21 7.06 37.27 -11.64
CA ALA A 21 8.18 37.91 -12.33
C ALA A 21 7.68 39.20 -12.99
N THR A 22 7.74 40.31 -12.25
CA THR A 22 7.68 41.66 -12.82
C THR A 22 9.10 42.21 -12.85
N ALA A 23 9.71 42.21 -14.04
CA ALA A 23 10.90 42.97 -14.34
C ALA A 23 10.48 44.25 -15.07
N GLY A 24 10.76 45.40 -14.47
CA GLY A 24 10.43 46.72 -15.02
C GLY A 24 11.16 47.81 -14.26
N THR A 25 12.33 48.17 -14.77
CA THR A 25 13.25 49.22 -14.32
C THR A 25 12.67 50.62 -14.59
N ALA A 26 12.71 51.54 -13.59
CA ALA A 26 12.94 52.99 -13.78
C ALA A 26 13.09 53.75 -12.44
N THR A 27 14.35 54.05 -12.11
CA THR A 27 14.97 55.33 -11.67
C THR A 27 14.25 56.35 -10.74
N SER A 28 14.91 56.60 -9.57
CA SER A 28 15.21 57.90 -8.87
C SER A 28 14.07 58.88 -8.53
N SER A 29 14.07 59.70 -7.47
CA SER A 29 14.92 59.99 -6.30
C SER A 29 14.25 61.13 -5.50
N ALA A 30 14.66 61.32 -4.24
CA ALA A 30 14.66 62.57 -3.45
C ALA A 30 13.65 62.76 -2.28
N ALA A 31 14.25 62.67 -1.09
CA ALA A 31 14.15 63.57 0.07
C ALA A 31 12.84 63.70 0.89
N ALA A 32 12.83 63.09 2.09
CA ALA A 32 12.34 63.72 3.33
C ALA A 32 12.88 62.97 4.58
N THR A 33 13.46 63.72 5.52
CA THR A 33 14.10 63.28 6.79
C THR A 33 13.04 62.95 7.88
N PRO A 34 13.40 62.51 9.12
CA PRO A 34 13.24 61.14 9.61
C PRO A 34 12.16 61.00 10.70
N THR A 35 11.20 60.07 10.55
CA THR A 35 10.29 59.71 11.65
C THR A 35 10.83 58.49 12.40
N ARG A 36 11.45 58.76 13.54
CA ARG A 36 11.85 57.83 14.60
C ARG A 36 10.74 56.80 14.89
N ARG A 37 10.89 55.56 14.42
CA ARG A 37 10.05 54.41 14.81
C ARG A 37 10.85 53.45 15.67
N SER A 38 10.42 53.33 16.93
CA SER A 38 10.86 52.36 17.92
C SER A 38 10.73 50.92 17.41
N PRO A 39 11.70 50.02 17.65
CA PRO A 39 11.58 48.62 17.25
C PRO A 39 10.64 47.89 18.22
N ARG A 40 9.43 47.58 17.74
CA ARG A 40 8.52 46.65 18.43
C ARG A 40 8.99 45.22 18.12
N SER A 41 9.49 44.51 19.13
CA SER A 41 9.90 43.10 19.05
C SER A 41 8.88 42.24 18.31
N PRO A 42 9.30 41.33 17.41
CA PRO A 42 8.38 40.40 16.78
C PRO A 42 8.01 39.32 17.80
N ALA A 43 6.81 39.41 18.36
CA ALA A 43 6.18 38.28 19.01
C ALA A 43 6.01 37.18 17.95
N ALA A 44 6.82 36.12 18.08
CA ALA A 44 6.78 34.95 17.23
C ALA A 44 5.35 34.39 17.20
N LYS A 45 4.73 34.44 16.02
CA LYS A 45 3.45 33.77 15.77
C LYS A 45 3.71 32.25 15.81
N THR A 46 3.44 31.64 16.96
CA THR A 46 3.34 30.19 17.09
C THR A 46 2.06 29.73 16.40
N SER A 47 2.17 29.37 15.13
CA SER A 47 1.13 28.59 14.45
C SER A 47 0.98 27.25 15.18
N PRO A 48 -0.23 26.83 15.59
CA PRO A 48 -0.40 25.49 16.14
C PRO A 48 -0.08 24.48 15.03
N ARG A 49 0.98 23.70 15.25
CA ARG A 49 1.37 22.57 14.40
C ARG A 49 0.16 21.66 14.28
N GLN A 50 -0.44 21.60 13.08
CA GLN A 50 -1.56 20.70 12.79
C GLN A 50 -1.16 19.29 13.21
N ALA A 51 -1.70 18.83 14.33
CA ALA A 51 -1.57 17.45 14.78
C ALA A 51 -2.07 16.58 13.63
N GLY A 52 -1.15 15.79 13.07
CA GLY A 52 -1.35 15.07 11.83
C GLY A 52 -2.61 14.22 11.90
N ARG A 53 -3.60 14.56 11.06
CA ARG A 53 -4.78 13.76 10.79
C ARG A 53 -4.30 12.37 10.36
N GLN A 54 -4.38 11.39 11.27
CA GLN A 54 -3.92 10.03 10.99
C GLN A 54 -4.64 9.52 9.74
N LYS A 55 -3.89 9.23 8.68
CA LYS A 55 -4.45 8.69 7.44
C LYS A 55 -5.16 7.38 7.79
N LYS A 56 -6.46 7.33 7.49
CA LYS A 56 -7.27 6.12 7.69
C LYS A 56 -6.57 4.92 7.04
N LYS A 57 -6.43 3.81 7.79
CA LYS A 57 -5.79 2.59 7.28
C LYS A 57 -6.52 2.15 6.01
N TYR A 58 -5.77 2.00 4.93
CA TYR A 58 -6.31 1.56 3.65
C TYR A 58 -6.81 0.10 3.75
N ARG A 59 -8.00 -0.17 3.21
CA ARG A 59 -8.58 -1.51 3.09
C ARG A 59 -8.78 -1.85 1.62
N HIS A 60 -8.29 -3.02 1.20
CA HIS A 60 -8.51 -3.53 -0.15
C HIS A 60 -10.00 -3.80 -0.40
N ARG A 61 -10.44 -3.64 -1.65
CA ARG A 61 -11.80 -4.04 -2.07
C ARG A 61 -11.92 -5.57 -2.03
N PRO A 62 -13.11 -6.12 -1.75
CA PRO A 62 -13.35 -7.57 -1.84
C PRO A 62 -12.87 -8.10 -3.20
N GLY A 63 -12.31 -9.31 -3.21
CA GLY A 63 -11.70 -9.93 -4.40
C GLY A 63 -10.27 -9.48 -4.73
N THR A 64 -9.82 -8.30 -4.27
CA THR A 64 -8.46 -7.81 -4.60
C THR A 64 -7.37 -8.70 -4.01
N VAL A 65 -7.57 -9.16 -2.77
CA VAL A 65 -6.60 -10.04 -2.08
C VAL A 65 -6.65 -11.45 -2.66
N ALA A 66 -7.85 -11.99 -2.88
CA ALA A 66 -8.04 -13.31 -3.50
C ALA A 66 -7.37 -13.41 -4.89
N LEU A 67 -7.57 -12.43 -5.78
CA LEU A 67 -6.92 -12.43 -7.10
C LEU A 67 -5.39 -12.30 -7.03
N ARG A 68 -4.85 -11.73 -5.95
CA ARG A 68 -3.41 -11.67 -5.72
C ARG A 68 -2.88 -13.03 -5.26
N GLU A 69 -3.59 -13.68 -4.34
CA GLU A 69 -3.26 -15.01 -3.84
C GLU A 69 -3.34 -16.07 -4.94
N ILE A 70 -4.40 -16.08 -5.76
CA ILE A 70 -4.53 -16.98 -6.92
C ILE A 70 -3.32 -16.83 -7.86
N ARG A 71 -2.97 -15.59 -8.23
CA ARG A 71 -1.80 -15.32 -9.07
C ARG A 71 -0.47 -15.67 -8.40
N HIS A 72 -0.41 -15.70 -7.07
CA HIS A 72 0.78 -16.14 -6.34
C HIS A 72 0.89 -17.67 -6.37
N PHE A 73 -0.16 -18.40 -5.97
CA PHE A 73 -0.17 -19.86 -5.93
C PHE A 73 -0.09 -20.51 -7.31
N GLN A 74 -0.61 -19.87 -8.36
CA GLN A 74 -0.43 -20.38 -9.73
C GLN A 74 1.00 -20.17 -10.26
N ARG A 75 1.76 -19.22 -9.71
CA ARG A 75 3.16 -18.98 -10.09
C ARG A 75 4.13 -19.81 -9.26
N THR A 76 3.82 -20.04 -7.99
CA THR A 76 4.67 -20.77 -7.04
C THR A 76 4.06 -22.12 -6.71
N TRP A 77 4.84 -23.19 -6.79
CA TRP A 77 4.40 -24.56 -6.51
C TRP A 77 4.56 -24.97 -5.04
N LYS A 78 4.54 -24.02 -4.09
CA LYS A 78 4.73 -24.34 -2.67
C LYS A 78 3.55 -25.12 -2.12
N LEU A 79 3.82 -26.14 -1.30
CA LEU A 79 2.79 -26.90 -0.61
C LEU A 79 1.89 -25.97 0.24
N LEU A 80 0.57 -26.10 0.06
CA LEU A 80 -0.42 -25.27 0.77
C LEU A 80 -0.79 -25.87 2.14
N ILE A 81 -0.76 -27.20 2.24
CA ILE A 81 -1.07 -27.93 3.47
C ILE A 81 0.22 -28.00 4.31
N PRO A 82 0.20 -27.58 5.59
CA PRO A 82 1.37 -27.71 6.46
C PRO A 82 1.74 -29.18 6.69
N ALA A 83 3.04 -29.48 6.75
CA ALA A 83 3.53 -30.86 6.86
C ALA A 83 3.07 -31.56 8.16
N ALA A 84 3.07 -30.88 9.31
CA ALA A 84 2.73 -31.49 10.59
C ALA A 84 1.32 -32.12 10.66
N PRO A 85 0.22 -31.42 10.31
CA PRO A 85 -1.11 -32.03 10.27
C PRO A 85 -1.24 -33.09 9.18
N PHE A 86 -0.60 -32.91 8.01
CA PHE A 86 -0.62 -33.90 6.94
C PHE A 86 0.02 -35.22 7.37
N ILE A 87 1.19 -35.17 8.02
CA ILE A 87 1.90 -36.36 8.51
C ILE A 87 1.08 -37.10 9.57
N ARG A 88 0.38 -36.38 10.46
CA ARG A 88 -0.50 -37.00 11.47
C ARG A 88 -1.63 -37.77 10.79
N LEU A 89 -2.26 -37.17 9.79
CA LEU A 89 -3.33 -37.79 9.01
C LEU A 89 -2.86 -39.06 8.27
N VAL A 90 -1.70 -38.98 7.60
CA VAL A 90 -1.14 -40.15 6.89
C VAL A 90 -0.89 -41.31 7.85
N LYS A 91 -0.34 -41.04 9.04
CA LYS A 91 -0.11 -42.06 10.06
C LYS A 91 -1.40 -42.63 10.63
N GLU A 92 -2.40 -41.80 10.88
CA GLU A 92 -3.71 -42.23 11.35
C GLU A 92 -4.37 -43.19 10.37
N ILE A 93 -4.39 -42.84 9.08
CA ILE A 93 -4.93 -43.68 8.01
C ILE A 93 -4.11 -44.97 7.86
N SER A 94 -2.78 -44.88 7.85
CA SER A 94 -1.90 -46.05 7.74
C SER A 94 -2.15 -47.06 8.86
N ASN A 95 -2.22 -46.58 10.11
CA ASN A 95 -2.47 -47.41 11.28
C ASN A 95 -3.85 -48.06 11.26
N PHE A 96 -4.83 -47.44 10.62
CA PHE A 96 -6.17 -48.01 10.46
C PHE A 96 -6.16 -49.23 9.53
N TYR A 97 -5.37 -49.21 8.45
CA TYR A 97 -5.33 -50.31 7.47
C TYR A 97 -4.32 -51.40 7.80
N THR A 98 -3.12 -51.04 8.25
CA THR A 98 -2.04 -51.98 8.53
C THR A 98 -1.16 -51.47 9.67
N LEU A 99 -1.06 -52.25 10.74
CA LEU A 99 -0.21 -51.89 11.90
C LEU A 99 1.30 -52.15 11.65
N ASP A 100 1.65 -52.88 10.59
CA ASP A 100 3.03 -53.24 10.26
C ASP A 100 3.86 -52.05 9.74
N VAL A 101 3.20 -51.04 9.14
CA VAL A 101 3.86 -49.86 8.59
C VAL A 101 3.99 -48.78 9.67
N THR A 102 5.05 -48.88 10.46
CA THR A 102 5.33 -47.96 11.58
C THR A 102 6.25 -46.78 11.19
N ARG A 103 6.96 -46.87 10.06
CA ARG A 103 7.96 -45.88 9.64
C ARG A 103 7.69 -45.36 8.22
N TRP A 104 7.90 -44.06 8.07
CA TRP A 104 7.74 -43.33 6.83
C TRP A 104 9.00 -42.52 6.55
N THR A 105 9.47 -42.54 5.31
CA THR A 105 10.55 -41.65 4.86
C THR A 105 10.01 -40.24 4.64
N ALA A 106 10.86 -39.23 4.77
CA ALA A 106 10.47 -37.84 4.51
C ALA A 106 10.03 -37.64 3.05
N GLU A 107 10.76 -38.25 2.11
CA GLU A 107 10.44 -38.18 0.67
C GLU A 107 9.09 -38.82 0.34
N ALA A 108 8.75 -39.96 0.94
CA ALA A 108 7.45 -40.59 0.72
C ALA A 108 6.29 -39.69 1.18
N LEU A 109 6.46 -39.00 2.32
CA LEU A 109 5.45 -38.08 2.83
C LEU A 109 5.29 -36.86 1.91
N VAL A 110 6.38 -36.33 1.35
CA VAL A 110 6.32 -35.24 0.36
C VAL A 110 5.66 -35.72 -0.93
N ALA A 111 6.06 -36.87 -1.45
CA ALA A 111 5.50 -37.45 -2.67
C ALA A 111 3.99 -37.70 -2.55
N LEU A 112 3.54 -38.26 -1.43
CA LEU A 112 2.11 -38.42 -1.14
C LEU A 112 1.38 -37.08 -1.17
N GLN A 113 1.98 -36.02 -0.64
CA GLN A 113 1.39 -34.70 -0.61
C GLN A 113 1.34 -34.05 -2.01
N GLU A 114 2.36 -34.29 -2.84
CA GLU A 114 2.45 -33.81 -4.22
C GLU A 114 1.44 -34.53 -5.13
N CYS A 115 1.23 -35.84 -4.97
CA CYS A 115 0.26 -36.62 -5.75
C CYS A 115 -1.21 -36.23 -5.53
N ILE A 116 -1.51 -35.43 -4.50
CA ILE A 116 -2.87 -35.03 -4.13
C ILE A 116 -3.35 -33.79 -4.92
N TRP A 117 -2.51 -33.19 -5.77
CA TRP A 117 -2.83 -31.97 -6.54
C TRP A 117 -2.75 -32.15 -8.05
#